data_AF-A0A431WHF7-F1
#
_entry.id   AF-A0A431WHF7-F1
#
_cell.length_a   1.000
_cell.length_b   1.000
_cell.length_c   1.000
_cell.angle_alpha   90.00
_cell.angle_beta   90.00
_cell.angle_gamma   90.00
#
_symmetry.space_group_name_H-M   'P 1'
#
loop_
_entity.id
_entity.type
_entity.pdbx_description
1 polymer ?
#
loop_
_entity_poly.entity_id
_entity_poly.type
_entity_poly.pdbx_seq_one_letter_code
_entity_poly.pdbx_strand_id
1 'polypeptide(L)'
;MLNSEQIHKIILKIIGADDSHNHPSYAYEHCLDKESYIYVKHKPDRIVVKQPLVLHPNIINLKGKVDAIEGVETDWQITKNTSFRRLPKFEGKSQYGYAFNVENEHAIQQLLSLIGQANQSSEDIDTDKTEVGNQVTALNQILYGPPGTGKTYNTINQALAIVEPAYLSEHQHDRIKIKARFDELVASNRIGFVTFHQSFSYEDFVEGLKANSDNGVLSYSVESGVFKTICSQATSGVVNNGLNDSYEVVNMTTSLHSFVEELANQSKIFKTKTGKEFSVKNCSGFNDKVTITLSTDQSYDLSKNNFEKAYSYHGTWTDISNHSYIFPILSYLEENHGLHKSNTHEFKLNDELALSYTPYVLIIDEINRGNISNIFGELITLIEPSKRAGGTEALSVKLPYSKESFSVPSNLHIIGTMNTADKSLAQVDIALRRRFEFVEMMPKHELLEDIDVEGINIAKLLETINQRIELLYDREHTIGHSFFLPLKNDPTIERLARIFELEILPLLEEYFFEDWERVGQVLGDHLKSDISLKFIEEKFTEASVLALMGNDWSQDGIRPYQRNNAALLNPEAYKGIYDSQQG
;
A
#
# COMPACT_ATOMS: atom_id res chain seq x y z
N MET A 1 -22.85 -9.35 41.42
CA MET A 1 -22.83 -8.37 40.31
C MET A 1 -22.86 -6.97 40.87
N LEU A 2 -21.87 -6.16 40.50
CA LEU A 2 -21.77 -4.75 40.84
C LEU A 2 -22.86 -3.95 40.14
N ASN A 3 -23.32 -2.88 40.79
CA ASN A 3 -24.29 -1.96 40.21
C ASN A 3 -23.61 -0.79 39.47
N SER A 4 -24.39 0.02 38.77
CA SER A 4 -23.88 1.13 37.96
C SER A 4 -23.02 2.14 38.72
N GLU A 5 -23.36 2.46 39.96
CA GLU A 5 -22.59 3.45 40.75
C GLU A 5 -21.25 2.87 41.24
N GLN A 6 -21.26 1.60 41.63
CA GLN A 6 -20.04 0.89 42.02
C GLN A 6 -19.07 0.76 40.84
N ILE A 7 -19.58 0.41 39.66
CA ILE A 7 -18.77 0.28 38.44
C ILE A 7 -18.19 1.63 38.04
N HIS A 8 -18.99 2.70 38.05
CA HIS A 8 -18.54 4.06 37.74
C HIS A 8 -17.36 4.49 38.62
N LYS A 9 -17.48 4.32 39.95
CA LYS A 9 -16.41 4.65 40.91
C LYS A 9 -15.15 3.82 40.70
N ILE A 10 -15.30 2.54 40.40
CA ILE A 10 -14.17 1.65 40.11
C ILE A 10 -13.45 2.09 38.83
N ILE A 11 -14.19 2.43 37.76
CA ILE A 11 -13.58 2.87 36.50
C ILE A 11 -12.82 4.19 36.69
N LEU A 12 -13.39 5.20 37.37
CA LEU A 12 -12.70 6.46 37.66
C LEU A 12 -11.37 6.24 38.39
N LYS A 13 -11.37 5.37 39.40
CA LYS A 13 -10.16 5.00 40.14
C LYS A 13 -9.12 4.32 39.25
N ILE A 14 -9.54 3.47 38.30
CA ILE A 14 -8.64 2.75 37.39
C ILE A 14 -8.03 3.70 36.35
N ILE A 15 -8.81 4.62 35.79
CA ILE A 15 -8.34 5.55 34.74
C ILE A 15 -7.66 6.81 35.28
N GLY A 16 -7.65 7.01 36.61
CA GLY A 16 -7.03 8.17 37.25
C GLY A 16 -7.73 9.50 36.98
N ALA A 17 -9.05 9.48 36.76
CA ALA A 17 -9.85 10.68 36.47
C ALA A 17 -10.74 11.09 37.65
N ASP A 18 -10.88 12.41 37.86
CA ASP A 18 -11.79 12.98 38.85
C ASP A 18 -13.22 13.11 38.29
N ASP A 19 -14.22 13.03 39.18
CA ASP A 19 -15.66 13.13 38.86
C ASP A 19 -16.11 14.59 38.57
N SER A 20 -15.29 15.33 37.81
CA SER A 20 -15.52 16.74 37.46
C SER A 20 -16.27 16.93 36.14
N HIS A 21 -16.62 15.85 35.46
CA HIS A 21 -17.28 15.88 34.15
C HIS A 21 -18.80 15.91 34.28
N ASN A 22 -19.44 16.75 33.46
CA ASN A 22 -20.89 16.88 33.44
C ASN A 22 -21.48 15.69 32.64
N HIS A 23 -21.83 14.61 33.34
CA HIS A 23 -22.37 13.40 32.72
C HIS A 23 -23.79 13.63 32.21
N PRO A 24 -24.17 13.06 31.06
CA PRO A 24 -25.56 13.08 30.62
C PRO A 24 -26.46 12.36 31.65
N SER A 25 -27.72 12.77 31.75
CA SER A 25 -28.66 12.24 32.76
C SER A 25 -28.94 10.73 32.66
N TYR A 26 -28.47 10.04 31.62
CA TYR A 26 -28.79 8.66 31.27
C TYR A 26 -27.58 7.70 31.27
N ALA A 27 -26.34 8.21 31.36
CA ALA A 27 -25.13 7.38 31.40
C ALA A 27 -23.96 8.11 32.06
N TYR A 28 -23.06 7.35 32.66
CA TYR A 28 -21.68 7.78 32.86
C TYR A 28 -20.87 7.36 31.64
N GLU A 29 -20.21 8.33 30.99
CA GLU A 29 -19.36 8.08 29.82
C GLU A 29 -17.90 8.17 30.27
N HIS A 30 -17.16 7.06 30.12
CA HIS A 30 -15.75 6.97 30.47
C HIS A 30 -14.92 6.84 29.20
N CYS A 31 -14.11 7.85 28.92
CA CYS A 31 -13.11 7.81 27.84
C CYS A 31 -11.96 6.89 28.27
N LEU A 32 -11.61 5.91 27.43
CA LEU A 32 -10.40 5.11 27.62
C LEU A 32 -9.25 5.63 26.76
N ASP A 33 -9.55 6.07 25.53
CA ASP A 33 -8.62 6.66 24.56
C ASP A 33 -9.38 7.57 23.57
N LYS A 34 -8.71 8.14 22.56
CA LYS A 34 -9.31 9.13 21.62
C LYS A 34 -10.55 8.60 20.89
N GLU A 35 -10.73 7.28 20.75
CA GLU A 35 -11.80 6.66 19.96
C GLU A 35 -12.69 5.68 20.76
N SER A 36 -12.29 5.30 21.97
CA SER A 36 -12.93 4.25 22.75
C SER A 36 -13.57 4.76 24.04
N TYR A 37 -14.82 4.40 24.22
CA TYR A 37 -15.63 4.81 25.36
C TYR A 37 -16.31 3.61 25.99
N ILE A 38 -16.41 3.64 27.32
CA ILE A 38 -17.21 2.74 28.10
C ILE A 38 -18.39 3.47 28.70
N TYR A 39 -19.57 2.88 28.53
CA TYR A 39 -20.82 3.45 29.00
C TYR A 39 -21.35 2.66 30.17
N VAL A 40 -21.53 3.34 31.31
CA VAL A 40 -22.20 2.77 32.48
C VAL A 40 -23.59 3.38 32.59
N LYS A 41 -24.63 2.54 32.64
CA LYS A 41 -26.02 2.99 32.66
C LYS A 41 -26.28 3.85 33.91
N HIS A 42 -26.82 5.05 33.75
CA HIS A 42 -27.16 5.94 34.87
C HIS A 42 -28.64 6.31 34.83
N LYS A 43 -29.29 6.40 35.99
CA LYS A 43 -30.63 6.97 36.13
C LYS A 43 -30.66 7.84 37.38
N PRO A 44 -31.12 9.11 37.30
CA PRO A 44 -31.05 10.04 38.43
C PRO A 44 -31.86 9.60 39.66
N ASP A 45 -32.86 8.75 39.46
CA ASP A 45 -33.82 8.29 40.46
C ASP A 45 -33.62 6.83 40.90
N ARG A 46 -32.68 6.08 40.28
CA ARG A 46 -32.50 4.66 40.56
C ARG A 46 -31.13 4.10 40.14
N ILE A 47 -30.55 3.27 41.00
CA ILE A 47 -29.34 2.49 40.66
C ILE A 47 -29.67 1.35 39.69
N VAL A 48 -28.88 1.19 38.63
CA VAL A 48 -29.03 0.10 37.65
C VAL A 48 -28.23 -1.11 38.10
N VAL A 49 -28.90 -2.25 38.26
CA VAL A 49 -28.30 -3.49 38.82
C VAL A 49 -28.14 -4.58 37.76
N LYS A 50 -28.98 -4.61 36.72
CA LYS A 50 -28.90 -5.58 35.62
C LYS A 50 -28.27 -4.96 34.39
N GLN A 51 -27.24 -5.62 33.88
CA GLN A 51 -26.42 -5.24 32.74
C GLN A 51 -26.04 -3.76 32.78
N PRO A 52 -25.41 -3.30 33.88
CA PRO A 52 -25.10 -1.89 34.09
C PRO A 52 -24.01 -1.36 33.15
N LEU A 53 -23.24 -2.22 32.49
CA LEU A 53 -22.14 -1.85 31.59
C LEU A 53 -22.53 -2.09 30.13
N VAL A 54 -22.12 -1.21 29.22
CA VAL A 54 -22.30 -1.36 27.77
C VAL A 54 -20.99 -1.07 27.04
N LEU A 55 -20.56 -1.98 26.17
CA LEU A 55 -19.31 -1.90 25.41
C LEU A 55 -19.52 -1.78 23.90
N HIS A 56 -18.48 -1.29 23.21
CA HIS A 56 -18.45 -1.11 21.75
C HIS A 56 -18.64 -2.43 20.97
N PRO A 57 -19.33 -2.45 19.82
CA PRO A 57 -19.56 -3.67 19.03
C PRO A 57 -18.30 -4.47 18.68
N ASN A 58 -17.15 -3.81 18.45
CA ASN A 58 -15.84 -4.47 18.20
C ASN A 58 -15.44 -5.49 19.27
N ILE A 59 -15.98 -5.39 20.49
CA ILE A 59 -15.71 -6.35 21.57
C ILE A 59 -16.11 -7.79 21.19
N ILE A 60 -16.96 -7.96 20.17
CA ILE A 60 -17.32 -9.27 19.61
C ILE A 60 -16.10 -10.04 19.09
N ASN A 61 -15.07 -9.34 18.60
CA ASN A 61 -13.82 -9.95 18.14
C ASN A 61 -13.04 -10.61 19.29
N LEU A 62 -13.31 -10.18 20.52
CA LEU A 62 -12.72 -10.73 21.74
C LEU A 62 -13.67 -11.65 22.50
N LYS A 63 -14.82 -12.04 21.91
CA LYS A 63 -15.86 -12.79 22.59
C LYS A 63 -15.34 -13.97 23.42
N GLY A 64 -14.52 -14.83 22.82
CA GLY A 64 -13.95 -15.98 23.53
C GLY A 64 -13.02 -15.63 24.70
N LYS A 65 -12.31 -14.50 24.61
CA LYS A 65 -11.45 -13.99 25.70
C LYS A 65 -12.27 -13.32 26.80
N VAL A 66 -13.31 -12.58 26.43
CA VAL A 66 -14.23 -11.92 27.38
C VAL A 66 -15.05 -12.95 28.15
N ASP A 67 -15.57 -13.98 27.45
CA ASP A 67 -16.32 -15.08 28.06
C ASP A 67 -15.46 -15.91 29.03
N ALA A 68 -14.13 -15.84 28.90
CA ALA A 68 -13.18 -16.52 29.78
C ALA A 68 -12.79 -15.72 31.04
N ILE A 69 -13.22 -14.46 31.17
CA ILE A 69 -12.94 -13.63 32.36
C ILE A 69 -13.87 -14.08 33.51
N GLU A 70 -13.26 -14.56 34.59
CA GLU A 70 -14.00 -14.95 35.79
C GLU A 70 -14.72 -13.73 36.40
N GLY A 71 -16.04 -13.85 36.63
CA GLY A 71 -16.86 -12.77 37.17
C GLY A 71 -17.39 -11.78 36.13
N VAL A 72 -17.21 -12.03 34.82
CA VAL A 72 -17.94 -11.35 33.73
C VAL A 72 -19.09 -12.22 33.26
N GLU A 73 -20.30 -11.67 33.22
CA GLU A 73 -21.46 -12.31 32.60
C GLU A 73 -21.90 -11.49 31.40
N THR A 74 -21.84 -12.11 30.22
CA THR A 74 -22.06 -11.45 28.93
C THR A 74 -23.48 -11.66 28.42
N ASP A 75 -24.10 -10.62 27.88
CA ASP A 75 -25.25 -10.77 26.99
C ASP A 75 -24.88 -10.27 25.60
N TRP A 76 -24.58 -11.22 24.71
CA TRP A 76 -24.21 -10.97 23.33
C TRP A 76 -25.42 -10.60 22.45
N GLN A 77 -26.58 -10.30 23.04
CA GLN A 77 -27.68 -9.69 22.31
C GLN A 77 -27.42 -8.20 22.08
N ILE A 78 -27.70 -7.77 20.85
CA ILE A 78 -27.59 -6.37 20.44
C ILE A 78 -28.51 -5.51 21.31
N THR A 79 -27.91 -4.65 22.13
CA THR A 79 -28.65 -3.70 22.95
C THR A 79 -28.73 -2.36 22.21
N LYS A 80 -29.87 -2.08 21.59
CA LYS A 80 -30.24 -0.74 21.11
C LYS A 80 -30.91 0.00 22.26
N ASN A 81 -30.32 1.08 22.75
CA ASN A 81 -30.95 1.91 23.78
C ASN A 81 -30.95 3.37 23.33
N THR A 82 -32.16 3.85 23.04
CA THR A 82 -32.47 5.22 22.59
C THR A 82 -32.07 6.30 23.61
N SER A 83 -31.77 5.91 24.84
CA SER A 83 -31.33 6.83 25.90
C SER A 83 -29.88 7.27 25.72
N PHE A 84 -29.03 6.46 25.06
CA PHE A 84 -27.63 6.81 24.80
C PHE A 84 -27.53 7.54 23.46
N ARG A 85 -27.54 8.88 23.47
CA ARG A 85 -27.48 9.66 22.21
C ARG A 85 -26.22 9.37 21.39
N ARG A 86 -25.17 8.86 22.02
CA ARG A 86 -23.95 8.34 21.39
C ARG A 86 -23.70 6.92 21.89
N LEU A 87 -24.41 5.94 21.34
CA LEU A 87 -23.92 4.56 21.43
C LEU A 87 -22.59 4.47 20.67
N PRO A 88 -21.71 3.53 21.04
CA PRO A 88 -20.48 3.29 20.31
C PRO A 88 -20.83 3.06 18.82
N LYS A 89 -20.26 3.87 17.93
CA LYS A 89 -20.57 3.82 16.50
C LYS A 89 -19.70 2.76 15.84
N PHE A 90 -20.32 1.70 15.35
CA PHE A 90 -19.63 0.74 14.50
C PHE A 90 -19.72 1.16 13.03
N GLU A 91 -18.59 1.31 12.34
CA GLU A 91 -18.51 1.62 10.90
C GLU A 91 -19.39 2.81 10.46
N GLY A 92 -19.52 3.81 11.34
CA GLY A 92 -20.34 5.01 11.07
C GLY A 92 -21.85 4.77 10.98
N LYS A 93 -22.37 3.56 11.24
CA LYS A 93 -23.82 3.26 11.19
C LYS A 93 -24.31 2.37 12.35
N SER A 94 -25.44 2.81 12.92
CA SER A 94 -26.26 2.18 13.97
C SER A 94 -25.74 2.29 15.42
N GLN A 95 -26.64 2.72 16.30
CA GLN A 95 -26.45 2.97 17.72
C GLN A 95 -26.70 1.68 18.51
N TYR A 96 -25.70 0.82 18.69
CA TYR A 96 -25.85 -0.40 19.51
C TYR A 96 -24.53 -0.80 20.20
N GLY A 97 -24.65 -1.62 21.25
CA GLY A 97 -23.52 -2.22 21.96
C GLY A 97 -23.93 -3.52 22.64
N TYR A 98 -22.99 -4.15 23.33
CA TYR A 98 -23.22 -5.37 24.11
C TYR A 98 -23.23 -5.04 25.60
N ALA A 99 -24.16 -5.64 26.34
CA ALA A 99 -24.38 -5.31 27.74
C ALA A 99 -23.80 -6.40 28.66
N PHE A 100 -23.16 -5.98 29.75
CA PHE A 100 -22.38 -6.86 30.62
C PHE A 100 -22.76 -6.68 32.09
N ASN A 101 -22.71 -7.77 32.85
CA ASN A 101 -22.57 -7.73 34.30
C ASN A 101 -21.12 -8.05 34.68
N VAL A 102 -20.65 -7.42 35.73
CA VAL A 102 -19.34 -7.65 36.32
C VAL A 102 -19.48 -7.86 37.82
N GLU A 103 -18.77 -8.82 38.37
CA GLU A 103 -18.95 -9.24 39.76
C GLU A 103 -18.09 -8.44 40.75
N ASN A 104 -16.89 -8.04 40.33
CA ASN A 104 -15.89 -7.42 41.20
C ASN A 104 -14.91 -6.50 40.42
N GLU A 105 -14.07 -5.76 41.15
CA GLU A 105 -13.07 -4.83 40.58
C GLU A 105 -12.05 -5.56 39.69
N HIS A 106 -11.70 -6.80 40.01
CA HIS A 106 -10.74 -7.59 39.23
C HIS A 106 -11.28 -7.93 37.83
N ALA A 107 -12.55 -8.32 37.73
CA ALA A 107 -13.22 -8.56 36.45
C ALA A 107 -13.26 -7.29 35.57
N ILE A 108 -13.49 -6.12 36.18
CA ILE A 108 -13.43 -4.83 35.47
C ILE A 108 -12.00 -4.55 34.99
N GLN A 109 -10.99 -4.72 35.83
CA GLN A 109 -9.58 -4.52 35.44
C GLN A 109 -9.15 -5.42 34.30
N GLN A 110 -9.51 -6.71 34.34
CA GLN A 110 -9.21 -7.66 33.26
C GLN A 110 -9.95 -7.27 31.97
N LEU A 111 -11.21 -6.86 32.07
CA LEU A 111 -12.01 -6.42 30.93
C LEU A 111 -11.45 -5.13 30.30
N LEU A 112 -11.06 -4.15 31.12
CA LEU A 112 -10.42 -2.92 30.68
C LEU A 112 -9.04 -3.16 30.09
N SER A 113 -8.24 -4.04 30.71
CA SER A 113 -6.93 -4.44 30.17
C SER A 113 -7.08 -5.17 28.85
N LEU A 114 -8.11 -5.99 28.67
CA LEU A 114 -8.37 -6.70 27.42
C LEU A 114 -8.84 -5.74 26.32
N ILE A 115 -9.67 -4.75 26.65
CA ILE A 115 -10.08 -3.67 25.74
C ILE A 115 -8.87 -2.80 25.39
N GLY A 116 -8.10 -2.38 26.39
CA GLY A 116 -6.90 -1.57 26.23
C GLY A 116 -5.82 -2.29 25.44
N GLN A 117 -5.60 -3.59 25.65
CA GLN A 117 -4.67 -4.40 24.84
C GLN A 117 -5.18 -4.63 23.42
N ALA A 118 -6.50 -4.73 23.21
CA ALA A 118 -7.07 -4.79 21.87
C ALA A 118 -6.90 -3.46 21.12
N ASN A 119 -6.96 -2.34 21.84
CA ASN A 119 -6.74 -1.00 21.30
C ASN A 119 -5.24 -0.65 21.15
N GLN A 120 -4.37 -1.16 22.04
CA GLN A 120 -2.92 -1.12 21.88
C GLN A 120 -2.45 -2.08 20.79
N SER A 121 -3.16 -3.20 20.54
CA SER A 121 -2.90 -4.02 19.35
C SER A 121 -3.37 -3.36 18.03
N SER A 122 -4.05 -2.21 18.10
CA SER A 122 -4.30 -1.33 16.96
C SER A 122 -3.42 -0.06 16.93
N GLU A 123 -2.65 0.24 17.98
CA GLU A 123 -1.77 1.44 18.03
C GLU A 123 -0.28 1.16 18.31
N ASP A 124 0.11 -0.07 18.67
CA ASP A 124 1.51 -0.46 18.92
C ASP A 124 1.95 -1.62 18.01
N ILE A 125 2.25 -1.31 16.74
CA ILE A 125 3.32 -1.98 15.99
C ILE A 125 4.10 -0.90 15.22
N ASP A 126 4.92 -0.14 15.93
CA ASP A 126 6.22 0.33 15.42
C ASP A 126 7.08 0.84 16.59
N THR A 127 7.78 -0.06 17.28
CA THR A 127 9.17 0.16 17.76
C THR A 127 9.73 -1.15 18.35
N ASP A 128 10.69 -1.71 17.63
CA ASP A 128 11.74 -2.64 18.05
C ASP A 128 11.45 -3.69 19.14
N LYS A 129 11.15 -4.91 18.67
CA LYS A 129 11.94 -6.12 18.99
C LYS A 129 11.65 -7.24 17.99
N THR A 130 12.73 -7.79 17.47
CA THR A 130 12.82 -8.96 16.60
C THR A 130 12.13 -10.20 17.19
N GLU A 131 10.94 -10.50 16.71
CA GLU A 131 10.46 -11.88 16.58
C GLU A 131 9.91 -12.08 15.16
N VAL A 132 10.67 -12.80 14.33
CA VAL A 132 10.28 -13.25 13.00
C VAL A 132 9.20 -14.33 13.18
N GLY A 133 7.95 -13.89 13.24
CA GLY A 133 6.77 -14.75 13.38
C GLY A 133 5.66 -14.29 12.45
N ASN A 134 5.73 -14.72 11.17
CA ASN A 134 4.63 -14.83 10.19
C ASN A 134 3.46 -13.84 10.36
N GLN A 135 3.69 -12.54 10.20
CA GLN A 135 2.60 -11.60 9.91
C GLN A 135 2.12 -11.85 8.48
N VAL A 136 0.83 -12.17 8.33
CA VAL A 136 0.19 -12.26 7.02
C VAL A 136 0.10 -10.85 6.45
N THR A 137 1.08 -10.45 5.64
CA THR A 137 1.06 -9.19 4.90
C THR A 137 -0.11 -9.22 3.92
N ALA A 138 -0.95 -8.19 3.93
CA ALA A 138 -2.09 -8.14 3.03
C ALA A 138 -1.64 -8.16 1.57
N LEU A 139 -2.44 -8.83 0.72
CA LEU A 139 -2.11 -9.02 -0.69
C LEU A 139 -2.20 -7.72 -1.50
N ASN A 140 -2.98 -6.74 -1.04
CA ASN A 140 -3.18 -5.45 -1.69
C ASN A 140 -3.12 -4.35 -0.64
N GLN A 141 -2.16 -3.45 -0.74
CA GLN A 141 -1.97 -2.35 0.20
C GLN A 141 -1.77 -1.03 -0.54
N ILE A 142 -2.25 0.07 0.01
CA ILE A 142 -1.98 1.43 -0.46
C ILE A 142 -1.38 2.21 0.71
N LEU A 143 -0.14 2.66 0.54
CA LEU A 143 0.51 3.63 1.41
C LEU A 143 0.00 5.02 1.02
N TYR A 144 -0.69 5.72 1.91
CA TYR A 144 -1.26 7.02 1.60
C TYR A 144 -0.91 8.08 2.65
N GLY A 145 -0.89 9.34 2.22
CA GLY A 145 -0.71 10.46 3.12
C GLY A 145 -0.11 11.69 2.44
N PRO A 146 0.21 12.73 3.23
CA PRO A 146 0.77 13.98 2.74
C PRO A 146 2.12 13.82 2.03
N PRO A 147 2.55 14.79 1.22
CA PRO A 147 3.84 14.69 0.53
C PRO A 147 5.01 14.68 1.51
N GLY A 148 6.07 13.98 1.11
CA GLY A 148 7.31 13.93 1.89
C GLY A 148 7.27 13.04 3.14
N THR A 149 6.28 12.17 3.31
CA THR A 149 6.19 11.22 4.45
C THR A 149 6.91 9.88 4.22
N GLY A 150 7.63 9.76 3.10
CA GLY A 150 8.46 8.58 2.82
C GLY A 150 7.70 7.38 2.22
N LYS A 151 6.51 7.57 1.63
CA LYS A 151 5.71 6.49 1.03
C LYS A 151 6.51 5.64 0.02
N THR A 152 7.02 6.27 -1.04
CA THR A 152 7.84 5.60 -2.07
C THR A 152 9.17 5.07 -1.53
N TYR A 153 9.72 5.69 -0.48
CA TYR A 153 10.91 5.16 0.20
C TYR A 153 10.62 3.82 0.89
N ASN A 154 9.45 3.72 1.53
CA ASN A 154 9.02 2.54 2.29
C ASN A 154 8.51 1.39 1.43
N THR A 155 8.06 1.63 0.19
CA THR A 155 7.63 0.53 -0.71
C THR A 155 8.75 -0.47 -0.98
N ILE A 156 10.01 -0.03 -1.02
CA ILE A 156 11.18 -0.92 -1.18
C ILE A 156 11.26 -1.90 0.00
N ASN A 157 11.18 -1.37 1.23
CA ASN A 157 11.27 -2.21 2.43
C ASN A 157 10.06 -3.16 2.52
N GLN A 158 8.86 -2.66 2.22
CA GLN A 158 7.64 -3.48 2.19
C GLN A 158 7.73 -4.59 1.14
N ALA A 159 8.23 -4.30 -0.06
CA ALA A 159 8.41 -5.31 -1.09
C ALA A 159 9.40 -6.39 -0.64
N LEU A 160 10.56 -6.01 -0.07
CA LEU A 160 11.53 -6.96 0.45
C LEU A 160 11.01 -7.75 1.66
N ALA A 161 10.21 -7.14 2.53
CA ALA A 161 9.57 -7.84 3.65
C ALA A 161 8.67 -8.98 3.16
N ILE A 162 8.07 -8.83 1.98
CA ILE A 162 7.25 -9.86 1.33
C ILE A 162 8.14 -10.88 0.60
N VAL A 163 9.07 -10.44 -0.25
CA VAL A 163 9.80 -11.36 -1.14
C VAL A 163 11.00 -12.04 -0.51
N GLU A 164 11.71 -11.36 0.39
CA GLU A 164 12.93 -11.82 1.04
C GLU A 164 13.07 -11.27 2.48
N PRO A 165 12.15 -11.64 3.41
CA PRO A 165 12.14 -11.10 4.77
C PRO A 165 13.46 -11.34 5.54
N ALA A 166 14.10 -12.48 5.32
CA ALA A 166 15.39 -12.80 5.94
C ALA A 166 16.50 -11.84 5.48
N TYR A 167 16.55 -11.51 4.18
CA TYR A 167 17.53 -10.58 3.65
C TYR A 167 17.32 -9.17 4.20
N LEU A 168 16.06 -8.73 4.28
CA LEU A 168 15.72 -7.42 4.86
C LEU A 168 16.13 -7.34 6.34
N SER A 169 15.85 -8.37 7.13
CA SER A 169 16.21 -8.41 8.55
C SER A 169 17.73 -8.37 8.76
N GLU A 170 18.50 -9.08 7.94
CA GLU A 170 19.98 -9.06 7.99
C GLU A 170 20.56 -7.69 7.62
N HIS A 171 19.92 -6.97 6.70
CA HIS A 171 20.44 -5.75 6.11
C HIS A 171 19.66 -4.48 6.49
N GLN A 172 18.85 -4.52 7.56
CA GLN A 172 17.88 -3.47 7.91
C GLN A 172 18.48 -2.05 8.06
N HIS A 173 19.78 -1.94 8.33
CA HIS A 173 20.50 -0.67 8.49
C HIS A 173 21.39 -0.30 7.29
N ASP A 174 21.45 -1.14 6.23
CA ASP A 174 22.26 -0.90 5.04
C ASP A 174 21.38 -0.59 3.83
N ARG A 175 21.06 0.70 3.67
CA ARG A 175 20.18 1.16 2.59
C ARG A 175 20.75 0.89 1.19
N ILE A 176 22.07 0.88 1.04
CA ILE A 176 22.72 0.65 -0.26
C ILE A 176 22.47 -0.79 -0.69
N LYS A 177 22.67 -1.76 0.22
CA LYS A 177 22.39 -3.17 -0.06
C LYS A 177 20.92 -3.48 -0.25
N ILE A 178 20.04 -2.85 0.54
CA ILE A 178 18.58 -2.95 0.37
C ILE A 178 18.18 -2.49 -1.04
N LYS A 179 18.65 -1.31 -1.46
CA LYS A 179 18.31 -0.77 -2.78
C LYS A 179 18.89 -1.61 -3.92
N ALA A 180 20.13 -2.06 -3.79
CA ALA A 180 20.77 -2.92 -4.79
C ALA A 180 19.98 -4.24 -4.97
N ARG A 181 19.58 -4.88 -3.86
CA ARG A 181 18.80 -6.13 -3.93
C ARG A 181 17.42 -5.92 -4.52
N PHE A 182 16.76 -4.82 -4.17
CA PHE A 182 15.50 -4.43 -4.79
C PHE A 182 15.65 -4.28 -6.31
N ASP A 183 16.71 -3.61 -6.79
CA ASP A 183 16.95 -3.42 -8.23
C ASP A 183 17.22 -4.73 -8.97
N GLU A 184 17.93 -5.67 -8.35
CA GLU A 184 18.11 -7.03 -8.89
C GLU A 184 16.77 -7.75 -9.06
N LEU A 185 15.88 -7.66 -8.07
CA LEU A 185 14.57 -8.29 -8.10
C LEU A 185 13.62 -7.62 -9.11
N VAL A 186 13.79 -6.31 -9.36
CA VAL A 186 13.10 -5.61 -10.44
C VAL A 186 13.61 -6.09 -11.80
N ALA A 187 14.92 -6.18 -11.98
CA ALA A 187 15.53 -6.67 -13.23
C ALA A 187 15.14 -8.13 -13.53
N SER A 188 15.00 -8.96 -12.50
CA SER A 188 14.50 -10.33 -12.63
C SER A 188 12.98 -10.45 -12.69
N ASN A 189 12.26 -9.31 -12.69
CA ASN A 189 10.79 -9.19 -12.65
C ASN A 189 10.10 -9.92 -11.47
N ARG A 190 10.84 -10.22 -10.39
CA ARG A 190 10.24 -10.64 -9.11
C ARG A 190 9.47 -9.49 -8.45
N ILE A 191 9.90 -8.26 -8.74
CA ILE A 191 9.21 -7.03 -8.39
C ILE A 191 8.89 -6.26 -9.67
N GLY A 192 7.63 -5.93 -9.90
CA GLY A 192 7.22 -4.97 -10.92
C GLY A 192 7.15 -3.58 -10.32
N PHE A 193 7.56 -2.55 -11.05
CA PHE A 193 7.43 -1.16 -10.62
C PHE A 193 6.85 -0.33 -11.76
N VAL A 194 5.78 0.41 -11.49
CA VAL A 194 5.13 1.32 -12.44
C VAL A 194 4.64 2.56 -11.71
N THR A 195 4.62 3.69 -12.42
CA THR A 195 4.04 4.95 -11.92
C THR A 195 2.83 5.29 -12.78
N PHE A 196 1.68 5.54 -12.16
CA PHE A 196 0.48 5.95 -12.89
C PHE A 196 0.52 7.44 -13.23
N HIS A 197 0.00 7.75 -14.42
CA HIS A 197 -0.20 9.11 -14.89
C HIS A 197 -1.48 9.19 -15.72
N GLN A 198 -1.96 10.40 -16.02
CA GLN A 198 -3.26 10.61 -16.66
C GLN A 198 -3.41 9.90 -18.02
N SER A 199 -2.31 9.75 -18.76
CA SER A 199 -2.29 9.03 -20.04
C SER A 199 -2.04 7.52 -19.94
N PHE A 200 -1.85 6.98 -18.74
CA PHE A 200 -1.55 5.55 -18.54
C PHE A 200 -2.83 4.75 -18.74
N SER A 201 -2.77 3.69 -19.56
CA SER A 201 -3.98 2.99 -19.99
C SER A 201 -3.96 1.47 -19.74
N TYR A 202 -5.06 0.82 -20.08
CA TYR A 202 -5.18 -0.64 -20.04
C TYR A 202 -4.10 -1.32 -20.89
N GLU A 203 -3.77 -0.74 -22.04
CA GLU A 203 -2.80 -1.27 -22.99
C GLU A 203 -1.38 -1.33 -22.42
N ASP A 204 -1.01 -0.37 -21.57
CA ASP A 204 0.28 -0.33 -20.88
C ASP A 204 0.32 -1.31 -19.69
N PHE A 205 -0.83 -1.49 -19.03
CA PHE A 205 -0.93 -2.25 -17.79
C PHE A 205 -1.17 -3.74 -18.02
N VAL A 206 -2.11 -4.09 -18.90
CA VAL A 206 -2.59 -5.46 -19.08
C VAL A 206 -2.13 -6.04 -20.41
N GLU A 207 -2.66 -5.54 -21.52
CA GLU A 207 -2.22 -5.93 -22.87
C GLU A 207 -2.74 -4.94 -23.91
N GLY A 208 -1.95 -4.71 -24.96
CA GLY A 208 -2.28 -3.77 -26.02
C GLY A 208 -1.73 -4.20 -27.37
N LEU A 209 -2.33 -3.66 -28.45
CA LEU A 209 -1.83 -3.87 -29.80
C LEU A 209 -0.65 -2.93 -30.07
N LYS A 210 0.52 -3.48 -30.40
CA LYS A 210 1.65 -2.71 -30.90
C LYS A 210 1.86 -2.98 -32.38
N ALA A 211 2.15 -1.91 -33.12
CA ALA A 211 2.50 -1.96 -34.51
C ALA A 211 4.00 -2.16 -34.66
N ASN A 212 4.40 -3.25 -35.30
CA ASN A 212 5.79 -3.54 -35.66
C ASN A 212 5.96 -3.40 -37.17
N SER A 213 7.03 -2.73 -37.59
CA SER A 213 7.36 -2.50 -38.99
C SER A 213 8.62 -3.28 -39.36
N ASP A 214 8.43 -4.47 -39.92
CA ASP A 214 9.52 -5.27 -40.47
C ASP A 214 9.52 -5.12 -41.99
N ASN A 215 10.60 -4.57 -42.55
CA ASN A 215 10.78 -4.39 -43.99
C ASN A 215 9.64 -3.61 -44.70
N GLY A 216 9.00 -2.67 -43.99
CA GLY A 216 7.92 -1.84 -44.54
C GLY A 216 6.54 -2.50 -44.56
N VAL A 217 6.41 -3.73 -44.04
CA VAL A 217 5.12 -4.37 -43.79
C VAL A 217 4.71 -4.10 -42.34
N LEU A 218 3.57 -3.44 -42.16
CA LEU A 218 3.02 -3.16 -40.85
C LEU A 218 2.32 -4.42 -40.31
N SER A 219 2.77 -4.92 -39.17
CA SER A 219 2.14 -6.03 -38.43
C SER A 219 1.67 -5.55 -37.06
N TYR A 220 0.57 -6.11 -36.57
CA TYR A 220 0.05 -5.81 -35.23
C TYR A 220 0.18 -7.05 -34.35
N SER A 221 0.88 -6.93 -33.23
CA SER A 221 0.98 -7.97 -32.22
C SER A 221 0.38 -7.50 -30.90
N VAL A 222 -0.28 -8.41 -30.19
CA VAL A 222 -0.70 -8.16 -28.82
C VAL A 222 0.52 -8.31 -27.92
N GLU A 223 0.88 -7.26 -27.19
CA GLU A 223 1.94 -7.27 -26.20
C GLU A 223 1.37 -7.21 -24.79
N SER A 224 2.01 -7.92 -23.86
CA SER A 224 1.61 -7.92 -22.46
C SER A 224 2.13 -6.67 -21.76
N GLY A 225 1.26 -6.02 -20.98
CA GLY A 225 1.62 -4.94 -20.08
C GLY A 225 2.27 -5.44 -18.80
N VAL A 226 2.63 -4.51 -17.92
CA VAL A 226 3.38 -4.80 -16.68
C VAL A 226 2.63 -5.77 -15.74
N PHE A 227 1.31 -5.61 -15.59
CA PHE A 227 0.47 -6.44 -14.72
C PHE A 227 0.35 -7.88 -15.24
N LYS A 228 0.07 -8.04 -16.55
CA LYS A 228 -0.04 -9.37 -17.16
C LYS A 228 1.30 -10.10 -17.13
N THR A 229 2.40 -9.38 -17.36
CA THR A 229 3.76 -9.92 -17.32
C THR A 229 4.10 -10.48 -15.94
N ILE A 230 3.91 -9.69 -14.87
CA ILE A 230 4.23 -10.16 -13.52
C ILE A 230 3.29 -11.28 -13.05
N CYS A 231 2.01 -11.25 -13.41
CA CYS A 231 1.08 -12.36 -13.13
C CYS A 231 1.52 -13.67 -13.79
N SER A 232 1.98 -13.60 -15.05
CA SER A 232 2.45 -14.78 -15.79
C SER A 232 3.69 -15.40 -15.14
N GLN A 233 4.59 -14.57 -14.63
CA GLN A 233 5.78 -15.02 -13.92
C GLN A 233 5.46 -15.58 -12.53
N ALA A 234 4.59 -14.90 -11.77
CA ALA A 234 4.13 -15.38 -10.47
C ALA A 234 3.42 -16.75 -10.58
N THR A 235 2.70 -16.99 -11.68
CA THR A 235 2.11 -18.29 -12.01
C THR A 235 3.15 -19.34 -12.38
N SER A 236 4.21 -18.95 -13.09
CA SER A 236 5.28 -19.85 -13.53
C SER A 236 6.31 -20.17 -12.44
N GLY A 237 6.45 -19.28 -11.45
CA GLY A 237 7.35 -19.39 -10.30
C GLY A 237 6.84 -20.31 -9.18
N VAL A 238 5.81 -21.13 -9.43
CA VAL A 238 5.36 -22.18 -8.51
C VAL A 238 6.41 -23.29 -8.50
N VAL A 239 7.45 -23.12 -7.68
CA VAL A 239 8.47 -24.14 -7.45
C VAL A 239 7.89 -25.16 -6.46
N ASN A 240 7.84 -26.44 -6.87
CA ASN A 240 7.61 -27.55 -5.97
C ASN A 240 8.77 -27.60 -4.97
N ASN A 241 8.57 -27.09 -3.76
CA ASN A 241 9.54 -27.28 -2.68
C ASN A 241 9.57 -28.74 -2.24
N GLY A 242 10.45 -29.49 -2.88
CA GLY A 242 10.82 -30.84 -2.50
C GLY A 242 12.17 -31.16 -3.13
N LEU A 243 13.20 -31.13 -2.29
CA LEU A 243 14.61 -31.51 -2.53
C LEU A 243 15.53 -30.37 -3.01
N ASN A 244 16.31 -29.89 -2.04
CA ASN A 244 17.70 -29.47 -2.26
C ASN A 244 18.44 -30.64 -2.92
N ASP A 245 18.42 -30.70 -4.25
CA ASP A 245 19.50 -31.25 -5.04
C ASP A 245 19.56 -30.47 -6.34
N SER A 246 20.77 -30.08 -6.71
CA SER A 246 21.13 -29.26 -7.86
C SER A 246 20.70 -29.88 -9.20
N TYR A 247 19.43 -29.69 -9.56
CA TYR A 247 18.94 -29.82 -10.92
C TYR A 247 18.29 -28.50 -11.30
N GLU A 248 18.90 -27.76 -12.23
CA GLU A 248 18.20 -26.68 -12.93
C GLU A 248 16.93 -27.27 -13.53
N VAL A 249 15.76 -26.85 -13.06
CA VAL A 249 14.49 -27.19 -13.69
C VAL A 249 14.45 -26.45 -15.02
N VAL A 250 14.89 -27.12 -16.09
CA VAL A 250 14.84 -26.57 -17.44
C VAL A 250 13.36 -26.51 -17.85
N ASN A 251 12.80 -25.31 -17.86
CA ASN A 251 11.40 -25.10 -18.24
C ASN A 251 11.21 -25.17 -19.77
N MET A 252 9.96 -25.22 -20.23
CA MET A 252 9.62 -25.29 -21.66
C MET A 252 10.27 -24.18 -22.48
N THR A 253 10.40 -22.98 -21.93
CA THR A 253 11.04 -21.84 -22.60
C THR A 253 12.51 -22.11 -22.85
N THR A 254 13.24 -22.54 -21.83
CA THR A 254 14.67 -22.84 -21.93
C THR A 254 14.94 -24.03 -22.84
N SER A 255 14.09 -25.06 -22.77
CA SER A 255 14.18 -26.25 -23.64
C SER A 255 13.90 -25.90 -25.10
N LEU A 256 12.90 -25.06 -25.37
CA LEU A 256 12.56 -24.66 -26.72
C LEU A 256 13.60 -23.71 -27.31
N HIS A 257 14.12 -22.78 -26.51
CA HIS A 257 15.18 -21.84 -26.92
C HIS A 257 16.44 -22.60 -27.32
N SER A 258 16.91 -23.54 -26.47
CA SER A 258 18.08 -24.37 -26.78
C SER A 258 17.88 -25.24 -28.03
N PHE A 259 16.67 -25.75 -28.25
CA PHE A 259 16.32 -26.46 -29.48
C PHE A 259 16.30 -25.54 -30.72
N VAL A 260 15.81 -24.30 -30.60
CA VAL A 260 15.81 -23.32 -31.69
C VAL A 260 17.24 -22.89 -32.05
N GLU A 261 18.13 -22.77 -31.06
CA GLU A 261 19.57 -22.57 -31.25
C GLU A 261 20.23 -23.77 -31.96
N GLU A 262 19.87 -25.01 -31.61
CA GLU A 262 20.33 -26.23 -32.32
C GLU A 262 19.96 -26.17 -33.82
N LEU A 263 18.78 -25.61 -34.14
CA LEU A 263 18.26 -25.50 -35.50
C LEU A 263 18.77 -24.28 -36.28
N ALA A 264 19.65 -23.44 -35.71
CA ALA A 264 20.01 -22.13 -36.26
C ALA A 264 20.52 -22.13 -37.72
N ASN A 265 21.05 -23.26 -38.23
CA ASN A 265 21.44 -23.42 -39.65
C ASN A 265 21.10 -24.79 -40.23
N GLN A 266 20.25 -25.58 -39.57
CA GLN A 266 19.99 -26.97 -39.92
C GLN A 266 18.50 -27.30 -39.76
N SER A 267 17.99 -28.18 -40.60
CA SER A 267 16.66 -28.77 -40.40
C SER A 267 16.81 -30.18 -39.83
N LYS A 268 15.86 -30.57 -38.99
CA LYS A 268 15.83 -31.90 -38.36
C LYS A 268 14.57 -32.63 -38.79
N ILE A 269 14.70 -33.91 -39.10
CA ILE A 269 13.58 -34.73 -39.59
C ILE A 269 12.99 -35.51 -38.42
N PHE A 270 11.67 -35.46 -38.30
CA PHE A 270 10.88 -36.19 -37.31
C PHE A 270 9.86 -37.08 -37.99
N LYS A 271 9.35 -38.08 -37.24
CA LYS A 271 8.31 -38.99 -37.70
C LYS A 271 7.09 -38.92 -36.78
N THR A 272 5.91 -38.80 -37.37
CA THR A 272 4.66 -38.96 -36.61
C THR A 272 4.48 -40.40 -36.14
N LYS A 273 3.54 -40.67 -35.21
CA LYS A 273 3.21 -42.04 -34.78
C LYS A 273 2.78 -42.97 -35.92
N THR A 274 2.29 -42.42 -37.03
CA THR A 274 1.89 -43.17 -38.23
C THR A 274 3.04 -43.34 -39.24
N GLY A 275 4.26 -42.90 -38.90
CA GLY A 275 5.46 -43.06 -39.71
C GLY A 275 5.66 -41.99 -40.79
N LYS A 276 4.84 -40.94 -40.84
CA LYS A 276 5.01 -39.85 -41.81
C LYS A 276 6.15 -38.93 -41.39
N GLU A 277 7.06 -38.67 -42.31
CA GLU A 277 8.19 -37.76 -42.11
C GLU A 277 7.79 -36.28 -42.28
N PHE A 278 8.35 -35.42 -41.45
CA PHE A 278 8.27 -33.97 -41.55
C PHE A 278 9.60 -33.35 -41.11
N SER A 279 9.98 -32.22 -41.70
CA SER A 279 11.17 -31.47 -41.31
C SER A 279 10.82 -30.32 -40.38
N VAL A 280 11.71 -29.99 -39.47
CA VAL A 280 11.57 -28.90 -38.50
C VAL A 280 12.78 -27.99 -38.66
N LYS A 281 12.55 -26.68 -38.75
CA LYS A 281 13.58 -25.65 -38.85
C LYS A 281 13.28 -24.50 -37.89
N ASN A 282 14.30 -23.72 -37.58
CA ASN A 282 14.16 -22.47 -36.85
C ASN A 282 13.21 -21.52 -37.63
N CYS A 283 12.26 -20.91 -36.92
CA CYS A 283 11.44 -19.83 -37.45
C CYS A 283 12.22 -18.51 -37.35
N SER A 284 12.82 -18.08 -38.46
CA SER A 284 13.75 -16.95 -38.50
C SER A 284 13.24 -15.72 -37.73
N GLY A 285 13.98 -15.30 -36.69
CA GLY A 285 13.67 -14.14 -35.86
C GLY A 285 12.89 -14.43 -34.57
N PHE A 286 12.54 -15.69 -34.30
CA PHE A 286 11.81 -16.09 -33.09
C PHE A 286 12.53 -17.21 -32.32
N ASN A 287 12.88 -16.95 -31.06
CA ASN A 287 13.55 -17.94 -30.20
C ASN A 287 12.58 -18.95 -29.57
N ASP A 288 11.27 -18.74 -29.75
CA ASP A 288 10.19 -19.51 -29.12
C ASP A 288 9.25 -20.18 -30.14
N LYS A 289 9.68 -20.28 -31.41
CA LYS A 289 8.90 -20.87 -32.51
C LYS A 289 9.75 -21.75 -33.41
N VAL A 290 9.13 -22.81 -33.93
CA VAL A 290 9.71 -23.66 -34.97
C VAL A 290 8.75 -23.80 -36.14
N THR A 291 9.28 -23.87 -37.35
CA THR A 291 8.49 -24.14 -38.56
C THR A 291 8.61 -25.61 -38.92
N ILE A 292 7.47 -26.29 -39.08
CA ILE A 292 7.40 -27.66 -39.61
C ILE A 292 7.07 -27.61 -41.10
N THR A 293 7.68 -28.48 -41.90
CA THR A 293 7.37 -28.66 -43.33
C THR A 293 7.03 -30.13 -43.58
N LEU A 294 5.85 -30.37 -44.15
CA LEU A 294 5.33 -31.71 -44.46
C LEU A 294 5.89 -32.23 -45.78
N SER A 295 5.76 -33.53 -46.02
CA SER A 295 6.08 -34.15 -47.33
C SER A 295 5.23 -33.62 -48.50
N THR A 296 4.15 -32.90 -48.21
CA THR A 296 3.28 -32.21 -49.17
C THR A 296 3.73 -30.77 -49.47
N ASP A 297 4.89 -30.36 -48.96
CA ASP A 297 5.46 -29.00 -49.06
C ASP A 297 4.65 -27.91 -48.33
N GLN A 298 3.64 -28.31 -47.55
CA GLN A 298 2.91 -27.41 -46.65
C GLN A 298 3.73 -27.15 -45.39
N SER A 299 3.77 -25.88 -44.95
CA SER A 299 4.51 -25.48 -43.75
C SER A 299 3.60 -24.84 -42.70
N TYR A 300 3.91 -25.07 -41.43
CA TYR A 300 3.18 -24.52 -40.28
C TYR A 300 4.14 -24.07 -39.20
N ASP A 301 3.84 -22.95 -38.55
CA ASP A 301 4.60 -22.50 -37.39
C ASP A 301 3.99 -23.04 -36.10
N LEU A 302 4.83 -23.60 -35.25
CA LEU A 302 4.50 -24.07 -33.91
C LEU A 302 5.19 -23.16 -32.91
N SER A 303 4.40 -22.43 -32.14
CA SER A 303 4.86 -21.57 -31.06
C SER A 303 5.00 -22.31 -29.75
N LYS A 304 5.73 -21.73 -28.80
CA LYS A 304 5.79 -22.18 -27.40
C LYS A 304 4.41 -22.54 -26.82
N ASN A 305 3.38 -21.73 -27.07
CA ASN A 305 2.02 -22.01 -26.60
C ASN A 305 1.44 -23.33 -27.17
N ASN A 306 1.81 -23.71 -28.40
CA ASN A 306 1.43 -25.01 -28.97
C ASN A 306 2.06 -26.17 -28.18
N PHE A 307 3.34 -26.02 -27.80
CA PHE A 307 4.05 -27.01 -27.00
C PHE A 307 3.52 -27.07 -25.57
N GLU A 308 3.30 -25.93 -24.91
CA GLU A 308 2.75 -25.85 -23.55
C GLU A 308 1.35 -26.45 -23.46
N LYS A 309 0.48 -26.18 -24.43
CA LYS A 309 -0.85 -26.82 -24.52
C LYS A 309 -0.74 -28.33 -24.68
N ALA A 310 0.16 -28.82 -25.53
CA ALA A 310 0.35 -30.27 -25.69
C ALA A 310 1.00 -30.93 -24.48
N TYR A 311 1.85 -30.20 -23.76
CA TYR A 311 2.59 -30.68 -22.59
C TYR A 311 1.75 -30.73 -21.31
N SER A 312 0.77 -29.84 -21.17
CA SER A 312 -0.11 -29.71 -19.99
C SER A 312 -1.44 -30.47 -20.11
N TYR A 313 -1.71 -31.15 -21.22
CA TYR A 313 -3.02 -31.73 -21.51
C TYR A 313 -3.18 -33.17 -20.98
N HIS A 314 -4.22 -33.40 -20.19
CA HIS A 314 -4.57 -34.70 -19.58
C HIS A 314 -5.80 -35.40 -20.22
N GLY A 315 -6.29 -34.92 -21.38
CA GLY A 315 -7.51 -35.41 -22.07
C GLY A 315 -7.26 -36.21 -23.36
N THR A 316 -8.30 -36.37 -24.21
CA THR A 316 -8.19 -37.00 -25.55
C THR A 316 -7.63 -36.04 -26.60
N TRP A 317 -6.50 -36.41 -27.19
CA TRP A 317 -5.59 -35.60 -28.02
C TRP A 317 -6.15 -34.95 -29.30
N THR A 318 -7.44 -35.12 -29.61
CA THR A 318 -8.07 -34.65 -30.86
C THR A 318 -8.31 -33.15 -30.91
N ASP A 319 -8.26 -32.46 -29.78
CA ASP A 319 -8.60 -31.03 -29.68
C ASP A 319 -7.39 -30.09 -29.87
N ILE A 320 -6.18 -30.66 -30.00
CA ILE A 320 -4.95 -29.90 -30.23
C ILE A 320 -4.60 -29.98 -31.72
N SER A 321 -4.71 -28.84 -32.41
CA SER A 321 -4.24 -28.71 -33.79
C SER A 321 -2.77 -29.09 -33.88
N ASN A 322 -2.39 -29.88 -34.89
CA ASN A 322 -1.00 -30.31 -35.16
C ASN A 322 -0.36 -31.20 -34.08
N HIS A 323 -1.14 -31.79 -33.16
CA HIS A 323 -0.63 -32.67 -32.10
C HIS A 323 0.25 -33.81 -32.61
N SER A 324 -0.07 -34.37 -33.78
CA SER A 324 0.70 -35.43 -34.45
C SER A 324 2.15 -35.06 -34.77
N TYR A 325 2.45 -33.76 -34.90
CA TYR A 325 3.79 -33.21 -35.15
C TYR A 325 4.45 -32.65 -33.88
N ILE A 326 3.65 -32.18 -32.92
CA ILE A 326 4.15 -31.63 -31.65
C ILE A 326 4.76 -32.75 -30.78
N PHE A 327 4.14 -33.94 -30.72
CA PHE A 327 4.63 -35.01 -29.83
C PHE A 327 6.03 -35.54 -30.11
N PRO A 328 6.43 -35.81 -31.36
CA PRO A 328 7.80 -36.22 -31.67
C PRO A 328 8.83 -35.16 -31.25
N ILE A 329 8.48 -33.87 -31.38
CA ILE A 329 9.35 -32.77 -30.95
C ILE A 329 9.41 -32.70 -29.42
N LEU A 330 8.27 -32.80 -28.72
CA LEU A 330 8.26 -32.84 -27.25
C LEU A 330 9.10 -33.99 -26.70
N SER A 331 8.97 -35.19 -27.27
CA SER A 331 9.77 -36.35 -26.84
C SER A 331 11.27 -36.10 -27.03
N TYR A 332 11.64 -35.43 -28.12
CA TYR A 332 13.02 -35.04 -28.36
C TYR A 332 13.53 -33.98 -27.38
N LEU A 333 12.70 -33.00 -27.00
CA LEU A 333 13.02 -32.02 -25.96
C LEU A 333 13.19 -32.68 -24.59
N GLU A 334 12.37 -33.69 -24.26
CA GLU A 334 12.49 -34.48 -23.02
C GLU A 334 13.83 -35.23 -22.95
N GLU A 335 14.27 -35.79 -24.08
CA GLU A 335 15.50 -36.59 -24.16
C GLU A 335 16.78 -35.75 -24.28
N ASN A 336 16.73 -34.61 -24.98
CA ASN A 336 17.94 -33.88 -25.42
C ASN A 336 18.06 -32.46 -24.86
N HIS A 337 16.96 -31.87 -24.37
CA HIS A 337 16.93 -30.47 -23.91
C HIS A 337 16.39 -30.33 -22.47
N GLY A 338 16.40 -31.43 -21.69
CA GLY A 338 16.13 -31.40 -20.24
C GLY A 338 14.67 -31.15 -19.85
N LEU A 339 13.72 -31.29 -20.78
CA LEU A 339 12.30 -31.08 -20.49
C LEU A 339 11.76 -32.24 -19.63
N HIS A 340 11.56 -32.03 -18.32
CA HIS A 340 11.07 -33.08 -17.42
C HIS A 340 9.56 -32.99 -17.20
N LYS A 341 8.83 -34.11 -17.39
CA LYS A 341 7.40 -34.20 -17.07
C LYS A 341 7.19 -33.85 -15.61
N SER A 342 6.38 -32.83 -15.35
CA SER A 342 5.77 -32.64 -14.04
C SER A 342 4.95 -33.89 -13.75
N ASN A 343 5.49 -34.82 -12.96
CA ASN A 343 4.74 -35.98 -12.53
C ASN A 343 3.62 -35.50 -11.60
N THR A 344 2.39 -35.46 -12.13
CA THR A 344 1.19 -35.71 -11.34
C THR A 344 1.27 -37.16 -10.86
N HIS A 345 1.98 -37.41 -9.77
CA HIS A 345 1.75 -38.61 -8.97
C HIS A 345 0.66 -38.28 -7.96
N GLU A 346 -0.43 -39.06 -8.00
CA GLU A 346 -1.33 -39.23 -6.87
C GLU A 346 -0.50 -39.67 -5.65
N PHE A 347 0.05 -38.70 -4.92
CA PHE A 347 0.54 -38.94 -3.58
C PHE A 347 -0.67 -38.93 -2.66
N LYS A 348 -0.90 -40.08 -2.02
CA LYS A 348 -1.76 -40.16 -0.85
C LYS A 348 -1.33 -39.04 0.11
N LEU A 349 -2.29 -38.20 0.51
CA LEU A 349 -2.10 -37.21 1.55
C LEU A 349 -1.55 -37.90 2.80
N ASN A 350 -0.26 -37.69 3.04
CA ASN A 350 0.25 -37.62 4.39
C ASN A 350 0.39 -36.14 4.69
N ASP A 351 -0.22 -35.72 5.80
CA ASP A 351 -0.28 -34.35 6.28
C ASP A 351 1.11 -33.66 6.30
N GLU A 352 1.08 -32.33 6.09
CA GLU A 352 2.17 -31.36 6.31
C GLU A 352 3.31 -31.28 5.28
N LEU A 353 3.01 -30.84 4.04
CA LEU A 353 3.95 -30.10 3.20
C LEU A 353 3.21 -28.93 2.56
N ALA A 354 3.32 -27.73 3.14
CA ALA A 354 2.77 -26.52 2.55
C ALA A 354 3.47 -26.21 1.23
N LEU A 355 2.72 -26.15 0.12
CA LEU A 355 3.19 -25.58 -1.15
C LEU A 355 3.76 -24.18 -0.87
N SER A 356 5.08 -24.03 -0.92
CA SER A 356 5.75 -22.75 -0.74
C SER A 356 5.70 -21.98 -2.06
N TYR A 357 4.67 -21.15 -2.19
CA TYR A 357 4.58 -20.21 -3.30
C TYR A 357 5.61 -19.09 -3.09
N THR A 358 6.55 -18.91 -4.02
CA THR A 358 7.45 -17.74 -3.94
C THR A 358 6.64 -16.48 -4.24
N PRO A 359 6.63 -15.48 -3.35
CA PRO A 359 5.85 -14.27 -3.57
C PRO A 359 6.49 -13.33 -4.60
N TYR A 360 5.63 -12.58 -5.29
CA TYR A 360 5.95 -11.53 -6.24
C TYR A 360 5.30 -10.23 -5.78
N VAL A 361 5.85 -9.07 -6.14
CA VAL A 361 5.30 -7.77 -5.74
C VAL A 361 5.16 -6.87 -6.95
N LEU A 362 4.02 -6.19 -7.10
CA LEU A 362 3.83 -5.09 -8.03
C LEU A 362 3.67 -3.79 -7.25
N ILE A 363 4.59 -2.86 -7.46
CA ILE A 363 4.50 -1.50 -6.91
C ILE A 363 3.86 -0.58 -7.96
N ILE A 364 2.82 0.13 -7.54
CA ILE A 364 2.09 1.13 -8.33
C ILE A 364 2.24 2.48 -7.63
N ASP A 365 3.24 3.26 -8.05
CA ASP A 365 3.47 4.60 -7.52
C ASP A 365 2.42 5.58 -8.09
N GLU A 366 1.99 6.53 -7.27
CA GLU A 366 0.99 7.55 -7.66
C GLU A 366 -0.32 6.95 -8.20
N ILE A 367 -0.85 5.91 -7.53
CA ILE A 367 -1.99 5.11 -8.01
C ILE A 367 -3.26 5.94 -8.30
N ASN A 368 -3.42 7.09 -7.63
CA ASN A 368 -4.54 8.00 -7.83
C ASN A 368 -4.38 8.95 -9.04
N ARG A 369 -3.20 9.03 -9.68
CA ARG A 369 -2.97 9.88 -10.86
C ARG A 369 -3.47 9.28 -12.17
N GLY A 370 -3.80 8.00 -12.19
CA GLY A 370 -4.40 7.30 -13.32
C GLY A 370 -5.89 7.05 -13.14
N ASN A 371 -6.63 6.89 -14.25
CA ASN A 371 -8.01 6.39 -14.18
C ASN A 371 -7.98 4.88 -13.93
N ILE A 372 -7.97 4.50 -12.65
CA ILE A 372 -7.84 3.11 -12.21
C ILE A 372 -8.88 2.19 -12.86
N SER A 373 -10.14 2.63 -12.94
CA SER A 373 -11.21 1.84 -13.54
C SER A 373 -10.91 1.50 -15.01
N ASN A 374 -10.33 2.45 -15.76
CA ASN A 374 -9.89 2.21 -17.14
C ASN A 374 -8.61 1.36 -17.21
N ILE A 375 -7.66 1.59 -16.30
CA ILE A 375 -6.36 0.89 -16.31
C ILE A 375 -6.51 -0.60 -15.95
N PHE A 376 -7.26 -0.90 -14.89
CA PHE A 376 -7.51 -2.29 -14.47
C PHE A 376 -8.58 -2.97 -15.32
N GLY A 377 -9.52 -2.21 -15.90
CA GLY A 377 -10.65 -2.76 -16.65
C GLY A 377 -11.42 -3.80 -15.84
N GLU A 378 -11.65 -4.97 -16.44
CA GLU A 378 -12.31 -6.11 -15.80
C GLU A 378 -11.49 -6.77 -14.67
N LEU A 379 -10.18 -6.52 -14.61
CA LEU A 379 -9.28 -7.17 -13.65
C LEU A 379 -9.39 -6.61 -12.24
N ILE A 380 -10.05 -5.46 -12.08
CA ILE A 380 -10.29 -4.86 -10.76
C ILE A 380 -11.02 -5.81 -9.82
N THR A 381 -11.83 -6.74 -10.34
CA THR A 381 -12.49 -7.76 -9.52
C THR A 381 -11.55 -8.91 -9.14
N LEU A 382 -10.59 -9.24 -10.02
CA LEU A 382 -9.70 -10.39 -9.84
C LEU A 382 -8.59 -10.15 -8.81
N ILE A 383 -8.29 -8.89 -8.48
CA ILE A 383 -7.31 -8.57 -7.45
C ILE A 383 -7.80 -8.88 -6.04
N GLU A 384 -9.10 -9.11 -5.83
CA GLU A 384 -9.66 -9.53 -4.53
C GLU A 384 -9.07 -10.88 -4.10
N PRO A 385 -8.58 -11.05 -2.85
CA PRO A 385 -7.93 -12.27 -2.40
C PRO A 385 -8.71 -13.57 -2.69
N SER A 386 -10.04 -13.56 -2.49
CA SER A 386 -10.89 -14.72 -2.73
C SER A 386 -11.07 -15.06 -4.22
N LYS A 387 -10.93 -14.07 -5.11
CA LYS A 387 -11.16 -14.19 -6.56
C LYS A 387 -9.91 -14.56 -7.35
N ARG A 388 -8.74 -14.58 -6.71
CA ARG A 388 -7.47 -14.99 -7.30
C ARG A 388 -7.42 -16.50 -7.55
N ALA A 389 -6.51 -16.92 -8.42
CA ALA A 389 -6.21 -18.34 -8.62
C ALA A 389 -5.77 -18.96 -7.29
N GLY A 390 -6.43 -20.07 -6.91
CA GLY A 390 -6.22 -20.72 -5.60
C GLY A 390 -7.05 -20.13 -4.44
N GLY A 391 -7.81 -19.05 -4.67
CA GLY A 391 -8.76 -18.50 -3.70
C GLY A 391 -10.05 -19.30 -3.60
N THR A 392 -10.85 -19.05 -2.55
CA THR A 392 -12.12 -19.77 -2.28
C THR A 392 -13.17 -19.56 -3.38
N GLU A 393 -13.10 -18.44 -4.08
CA GLU A 393 -14.06 -17.98 -5.08
C GLU A 393 -13.32 -17.64 -6.40
N ALA A 394 -12.31 -18.42 -6.74
CA ALA A 394 -11.39 -18.15 -7.85
C ALA A 394 -12.13 -17.86 -9.16
N LEU A 395 -11.74 -16.77 -9.83
CA LEU A 395 -12.30 -16.32 -11.10
C LEU A 395 -11.21 -16.15 -12.16
N SER A 396 -11.62 -16.33 -13.42
CA SER A 396 -10.83 -15.98 -14.59
C SER A 396 -11.69 -15.21 -15.57
N VAL A 397 -11.10 -14.24 -16.28
CA VAL A 397 -11.76 -13.46 -17.32
C VAL A 397 -11.10 -13.72 -18.67
N LYS A 398 -11.84 -13.48 -19.76
CA LYS A 398 -11.29 -13.57 -21.12
C LYS A 398 -10.84 -12.20 -21.57
N LEU A 399 -9.54 -12.01 -21.79
CA LEU A 399 -8.96 -10.72 -22.14
C LEU A 399 -9.44 -10.24 -23.53
N PRO A 400 -9.61 -8.92 -23.74
CA PRO A 400 -10.21 -8.36 -24.94
C PRO A 400 -9.33 -8.45 -26.18
N TYR A 401 -8.00 -8.37 -26.07
CA TYR A 401 -7.10 -8.35 -27.22
C TYR A 401 -6.64 -9.76 -27.60
N SER A 402 -6.00 -10.47 -26.67
CA SER A 402 -5.45 -11.82 -26.87
C SER A 402 -6.53 -12.91 -26.92
N LYS A 403 -7.71 -12.65 -26.33
CA LYS A 403 -8.79 -13.64 -26.12
C LYS A 403 -8.37 -14.80 -25.22
N GLU A 404 -7.27 -14.67 -24.48
CA GLU A 404 -6.78 -15.66 -23.53
C GLU A 404 -7.58 -15.59 -22.21
N SER A 405 -7.66 -16.72 -21.51
CA SER A 405 -8.19 -16.75 -20.14
C SER A 405 -7.11 -16.26 -19.18
N PHE A 406 -7.46 -15.35 -18.28
CA PHE A 406 -6.53 -14.72 -17.35
C PHE A 406 -7.09 -14.72 -15.93
N SER A 407 -6.22 -15.02 -14.97
CA SER A 407 -6.49 -14.96 -13.52
C SER A 407 -5.30 -14.33 -12.80
N VAL A 408 -5.56 -13.62 -11.71
CA VAL A 408 -4.50 -13.07 -10.84
C VAL A 408 -4.03 -14.17 -9.89
N PRO A 409 -2.72 -14.46 -9.78
CA PRO A 409 -2.23 -15.53 -8.91
C PRO A 409 -2.23 -15.11 -7.44
N SER A 410 -2.40 -16.07 -6.52
CA SER A 410 -2.50 -15.82 -5.08
C SER A 410 -1.23 -15.30 -4.43
N ASN A 411 -0.06 -15.53 -5.06
CA ASN A 411 1.26 -15.13 -4.58
C ASN A 411 1.74 -13.77 -5.12
N LEU A 412 0.91 -13.02 -5.84
CA LEU A 412 1.21 -11.65 -6.24
C LEU A 412 0.77 -10.67 -5.15
N HIS A 413 1.62 -9.78 -4.68
CA HIS A 413 1.25 -8.68 -3.80
C HIS A 413 1.22 -7.39 -4.60
N ILE A 414 0.30 -6.47 -4.29
CA ILE A 414 0.20 -5.17 -4.93
C ILE A 414 0.38 -4.08 -3.86
N ILE A 415 1.34 -3.19 -4.05
CA ILE A 415 1.61 -2.06 -3.16
C ILE A 415 1.43 -0.77 -3.94
N GLY A 416 0.43 0.02 -3.60
CA GLY A 416 0.21 1.36 -4.15
C GLY A 416 0.83 2.45 -3.27
N THR A 417 1.21 3.58 -3.86
CA THR A 417 1.41 4.84 -3.11
C THR A 417 0.39 5.89 -3.57
N MET A 418 -0.04 6.74 -2.66
CA MET A 418 -1.03 7.79 -2.93
C MET A 418 -0.70 9.07 -2.18
N ASN A 419 -0.54 10.18 -2.90
CA ASN A 419 -0.51 11.51 -2.28
C ASN A 419 -1.93 12.00 -2.05
N THR A 420 -2.24 12.41 -0.81
CA THR A 420 -3.58 12.89 -0.44
C THR A 420 -3.79 14.38 -0.61
N ALA A 421 -2.71 15.17 -0.70
CA ALA A 421 -2.79 16.61 -0.98
C ALA A 421 -3.36 16.92 -2.39
N ASP A 422 -3.27 15.98 -3.34
CA ASP A 422 -3.73 16.16 -4.72
C ASP A 422 -5.28 16.11 -4.82
N LYS A 423 -5.94 17.23 -4.44
CA LYS A 423 -7.42 17.36 -4.44
C LYS A 423 -8.08 17.14 -5.81
N SER A 424 -7.37 17.39 -6.92
CA SER A 424 -7.87 17.16 -8.28
C SER A 424 -8.08 15.67 -8.62
N LEU A 425 -7.55 14.77 -7.78
CA LEU A 425 -7.56 13.32 -7.95
C LEU A 425 -8.09 12.58 -6.70
N ALA A 426 -8.50 13.32 -5.66
CA ALA A 426 -8.69 12.81 -4.30
C ALA A 426 -9.94 11.96 -4.04
N GLN A 427 -10.77 11.68 -5.05
CA GLN A 427 -11.81 10.66 -4.90
C GLN A 427 -11.26 9.31 -5.35
N VAL A 428 -10.65 8.59 -4.40
CA VAL A 428 -10.33 7.17 -4.59
C VAL A 428 -11.62 6.44 -4.94
N ASP A 429 -11.60 5.72 -6.06
CA ASP A 429 -12.72 4.90 -6.48
C ASP A 429 -13.14 3.95 -5.34
N ILE A 430 -14.43 3.90 -5.03
CA ILE A 430 -15.00 2.98 -4.02
C ILE A 430 -14.59 1.53 -4.36
N ALA A 431 -14.39 1.23 -5.64
CA ALA A 431 -13.87 -0.04 -6.12
C ALA A 431 -12.47 -0.37 -5.56
N LEU A 432 -11.56 0.59 -5.44
CA LEU A 432 -10.25 0.37 -4.82
C LEU A 432 -10.35 0.25 -3.32
N ARG A 433 -11.17 1.11 -2.69
CA ARG A 433 -11.29 1.14 -1.23
C ARG A 433 -11.72 -0.19 -0.62
N ARG A 434 -12.46 -0.99 -1.38
CA ARG A 434 -12.92 -2.32 -0.98
C ARG A 434 -11.90 -3.44 -1.19
N ARG A 435 -10.82 -3.18 -1.92
CA ARG A 435 -9.90 -4.20 -2.45
C ARG A 435 -8.46 -4.03 -2.00
N PHE A 436 -8.14 -2.87 -1.45
CA PHE A 436 -6.86 -2.52 -0.86
C PHE A 436 -7.04 -2.21 0.61
N GLU A 437 -6.08 -2.62 1.43
CA GLU A 437 -5.88 -2.06 2.76
C GLU A 437 -5.16 -0.72 2.65
N PHE A 438 -5.63 0.28 3.38
CA PHE A 438 -5.08 1.63 3.35
C PHE A 438 -4.22 1.82 4.58
N VAL A 439 -2.92 1.99 4.37
CA VAL A 439 -1.93 2.23 5.42
C VAL A 439 -1.55 3.69 5.39
N GLU A 440 -1.93 4.42 6.44
CA GLU A 440 -1.67 5.84 6.56
C GLU A 440 -0.21 6.13 6.92
N MET A 441 0.36 7.14 6.28
CA MET A 441 1.72 7.61 6.48
C MET A 441 1.72 9.11 6.74
N MET A 442 1.51 9.49 8.00
CA MET A 442 1.59 10.88 8.47
C MET A 442 3.04 11.34 8.69
N PRO A 443 3.30 12.66 8.72
CA PRO A 443 4.60 13.18 9.10
C PRO A 443 5.02 12.75 10.51
N LYS A 444 6.17 12.08 10.63
CA LYS A 444 6.83 11.75 11.90
C LYS A 444 7.94 12.77 12.21
N HIS A 445 7.66 13.78 13.04
CA HIS A 445 8.65 14.79 13.42
C HIS A 445 9.74 14.23 14.34
N GLU A 446 9.47 13.13 15.05
CA GLU A 446 10.38 12.42 15.95
C GLU A 446 11.66 11.97 15.23
N LEU A 447 11.57 11.68 13.93
CA LEU A 447 12.71 11.32 13.09
C LEU A 447 13.75 12.44 12.93
N LEU A 448 13.42 13.66 13.38
CA LEU A 448 14.22 14.88 13.30
C LEU A 448 14.67 15.38 14.68
N GLU A 449 14.40 14.67 15.77
CA GLU A 449 14.72 15.09 17.15
C GLU A 449 16.21 15.38 17.36
N ASP A 450 17.08 14.62 16.69
CA ASP A 450 18.54 14.75 16.80
C ASP A 450 19.12 15.89 15.94
N ILE A 451 18.29 16.63 15.19
CA ILE A 451 18.74 17.67 14.26
C ILE A 451 18.62 19.05 14.91
N ASP A 452 19.77 19.63 15.23
CA ASP A 452 19.92 21.03 15.64
C ASP A 452 20.63 21.83 14.55
N VAL A 453 20.06 22.98 14.17
CA VAL A 453 20.68 23.93 13.24
C VAL A 453 20.84 25.26 13.95
N GLU A 454 22.03 25.55 14.48
CA GLU A 454 22.31 26.80 15.21
C GLU A 454 21.31 27.10 16.36
N GLY A 455 20.91 26.06 17.08
CA GLY A 455 19.92 26.14 18.16
C GLY A 455 18.46 26.07 17.69
N ILE A 456 18.19 25.84 16.40
CA ILE A 456 16.85 25.59 15.86
C ILE A 456 16.52 24.10 16.04
N ASN A 457 15.46 23.80 16.77
CA ASN A 457 14.92 22.46 16.90
C ASN A 457 14.02 22.14 15.70
N ILE A 458 14.52 21.29 14.79
CA ILE A 458 13.83 20.98 13.54
C ILE A 458 12.56 20.15 13.76
N ALA A 459 12.55 19.23 14.74
CA ALA A 459 11.37 18.45 15.08
C ALA A 459 10.21 19.36 15.54
N LYS A 460 10.48 20.25 16.51
CA LYS A 460 9.51 21.20 17.05
C LYS A 460 9.04 22.21 16.00
N LEU A 461 9.94 22.63 15.09
CA LEU A 461 9.61 23.46 13.95
C LEU A 461 8.61 22.79 13.02
N LEU A 462 8.86 21.54 12.62
CA LEU A 462 7.97 20.78 11.75
C LEU A 462 6.62 20.52 12.42
N GLU A 463 6.64 20.09 13.67
CA GLU A 463 5.43 19.87 14.48
C GLU A 463 4.55 21.13 14.52
N THR A 464 5.14 22.28 14.84
CA THR A 464 4.41 23.55 14.96
C THR A 464 3.85 24.02 13.62
N ILE A 465 4.62 23.90 12.53
CA ILE A 465 4.15 24.21 11.18
C ILE A 465 2.95 23.32 10.83
N ASN A 466 3.05 22.01 11.07
CA ASN A 466 1.98 21.06 10.75
C ASN A 466 0.71 21.28 11.59
N GLN A 467 0.84 21.59 12.89
CA GLN A 467 -0.30 21.96 13.73
C GLN A 467 -1.06 23.19 13.18
N ARG A 468 -0.32 24.18 12.65
CA ARG A 468 -0.92 25.37 12.03
C ARG A 468 -1.54 25.08 10.67
N ILE A 469 -0.92 24.23 9.86
CA ILE A 469 -1.51 23.79 8.59
C ILE A 469 -2.83 23.04 8.85
N GLU A 470 -2.86 22.12 9.82
CA GLU A 470 -4.09 21.42 10.21
C GLU A 470 -5.20 22.37 10.65
N LEU A 471 -4.83 23.42 11.40
CA LEU A 471 -5.77 24.43 11.87
C LEU A 471 -6.31 25.31 10.74
N LEU A 472 -5.45 25.73 9.81
CA LEU A 472 -5.78 26.69 8.75
C LEU A 472 -6.29 26.03 7.47
N TYR A 473 -6.05 24.73 7.30
CA TYR A 473 -6.33 24.00 6.07
C TYR A 473 -6.92 22.61 6.36
N ASP A 474 -6.10 21.56 6.37
CA ASP A 474 -6.47 20.19 6.74
C ASP A 474 -5.20 19.34 6.99
N ARG A 475 -5.39 18.14 7.53
CA ARG A 475 -4.29 17.21 7.84
C ARG A 475 -3.59 16.61 6.62
N GLU A 476 -4.27 16.56 5.48
CA GLU A 476 -3.74 15.93 4.25
C GLU A 476 -2.69 16.81 3.55
N HIS A 477 -2.57 18.06 3.98
CA HIS A 477 -1.60 19.05 3.49
C HIS A 477 -0.46 19.29 4.48
N THR A 478 -0.33 18.47 5.52
CA THR A 478 0.83 18.57 6.41
C THR A 478 2.13 18.25 5.67
N ILE A 479 3.23 18.83 6.11
CA ILE A 479 4.55 18.70 5.50
C ILE A 479 5.25 17.47 6.09
N GLY A 480 5.73 16.59 5.23
CA GLY A 480 6.47 15.40 5.63
C GLY A 480 7.91 15.68 6.09
N HIS A 481 8.42 14.82 6.98
CA HIS A 481 9.78 14.93 7.54
C HIS A 481 10.89 14.78 6.50
N SER A 482 10.64 14.15 5.34
CA SER A 482 11.69 13.90 4.34
C SER A 482 12.31 15.18 3.74
N PHE A 483 11.58 16.29 3.72
CA PHE A 483 12.12 17.60 3.32
C PHE A 483 13.32 18.03 4.19
N PHE A 484 13.30 17.63 5.46
CA PHE A 484 14.30 18.02 6.47
C PHE A 484 15.38 16.96 6.70
N LEU A 485 15.20 15.72 6.24
CA LEU A 485 16.21 14.65 6.39
C LEU A 485 17.61 14.99 5.84
N PRO A 486 17.78 15.78 4.76
CA PRO A 486 19.11 16.21 4.32
C PRO A 486 19.93 16.93 5.41
N LEU A 487 19.27 17.57 6.38
CA LEU A 487 19.93 18.25 7.50
C LEU A 487 20.64 17.27 8.45
N LYS A 488 20.33 15.97 8.43
CA LYS A 488 21.11 14.97 9.17
C LYS A 488 22.58 14.93 8.74
N ASN A 489 22.85 15.23 7.46
CA ASN A 489 24.20 15.23 6.89
C ASN A 489 24.82 16.64 6.83
N ASP A 490 23.98 17.68 6.72
CA ASP A 490 24.40 19.08 6.55
C ASP A 490 23.48 20.01 7.38
N PRO A 491 23.66 20.06 8.71
CA PRO A 491 22.83 20.86 9.63
C PRO A 491 23.25 22.33 9.65
N THR A 492 23.16 23.01 8.50
CA THR A 492 23.54 24.42 8.32
C THR A 492 22.33 25.31 8.07
N ILE A 493 22.43 26.59 8.47
CA ILE A 493 21.36 27.56 8.22
C ILE A 493 21.16 27.78 6.71
N GLU A 494 22.22 27.73 5.91
CA GLU A 494 22.13 27.85 4.45
C GLU A 494 21.36 26.69 3.83
N ARG A 495 21.54 25.47 4.35
CA ARG A 495 20.79 24.29 3.89
C ARG A 495 19.32 24.40 4.27
N LEU A 496 19.03 24.82 5.51
CA LEU A 496 17.65 25.05 5.98
C LEU A 496 16.95 26.17 5.18
N ALA A 497 17.65 27.28 4.93
CA ALA A 497 17.19 28.39 4.10
C ALA A 497 16.79 27.92 2.71
N ARG A 498 17.63 27.08 2.09
CA ARG A 498 17.38 26.51 0.77
C ARG A 498 16.18 25.56 0.74
N ILE A 499 16.01 24.72 1.77
CA ILE A 499 14.83 23.86 1.93
C ILE A 499 13.57 24.75 2.00
N PHE A 500 13.62 25.82 2.78
CA PHE A 500 12.49 26.75 2.89
C PHE A 500 12.20 27.48 1.57
N GLU A 501 13.21 28.04 0.93
CA GLU A 501 13.08 28.84 -0.29
C GLU A 501 12.57 28.04 -1.48
N LEU A 502 13.07 26.80 -1.65
CA LEU A 502 12.83 26.00 -2.85
C LEU A 502 11.75 24.93 -2.68
N GLU A 503 11.42 24.54 -1.44
CA GLU A 503 10.53 23.41 -1.18
C GLU A 503 9.36 23.82 -0.29
N ILE A 504 9.60 24.38 0.91
CA ILE A 504 8.52 24.67 1.88
C ILE A 504 7.66 25.87 1.47
N LEU A 505 8.26 27.02 1.15
CA LEU A 505 7.50 28.22 0.79
C LEU A 505 6.69 28.04 -0.49
N PRO A 506 7.25 27.51 -1.60
CA PRO A 506 6.45 27.21 -2.79
C PRO A 506 5.27 26.26 -2.51
N LEU A 507 5.47 25.25 -1.67
CA LEU A 507 4.41 24.30 -1.30
C LEU A 507 3.29 24.98 -0.52
N LEU A 508 3.63 25.84 0.46
CA LEU A 508 2.64 26.61 1.22
C LEU A 508 1.90 27.61 0.31
N GLU A 509 2.60 28.25 -0.62
CA GLU A 509 2.00 29.15 -1.61
C GLU A 509 0.97 28.42 -2.48
N GLU A 510 1.26 27.18 -2.90
CA GLU A 510 0.32 26.34 -3.64
C GLU A 510 -0.89 25.95 -2.77
N TYR A 511 -0.67 25.51 -1.53
CA TYR A 511 -1.74 25.08 -0.62
C TYR A 511 -2.74 26.20 -0.32
N PHE A 512 -2.23 27.42 -0.15
CA PHE A 512 -3.04 28.58 0.18
C PHE A 512 -3.39 29.43 -1.04
N PHE A 513 -3.15 28.95 -2.26
CA PHE A 513 -3.47 29.66 -3.51
C PHE A 513 -2.96 31.11 -3.54
N GLU A 514 -1.69 31.32 -3.20
CA GLU A 514 -1.05 32.64 -3.11
C GLU A 514 -1.66 33.57 -2.02
N ASP A 515 -2.35 33.02 -1.01
CA ASP A 515 -2.75 33.76 0.20
C ASP A 515 -1.55 33.86 1.16
N TRP A 516 -0.69 34.84 0.85
CA TRP A 516 0.56 35.13 1.56
C TRP A 516 0.38 35.41 3.06
N GLU A 517 -0.78 35.95 3.46
CA GLU A 517 -1.07 36.17 4.88
C GLU A 517 -1.24 34.84 5.62
N ARG A 518 -1.95 33.87 5.02
CA ARG A 518 -2.04 32.51 5.58
C ARG A 518 -0.70 31.79 5.59
N VAL A 519 0.12 31.95 4.55
CA VAL A 519 1.50 31.43 4.55
C VAL A 519 2.28 32.00 5.74
N GLY A 520 2.24 33.32 5.96
CA GLY A 520 2.84 33.95 7.12
C GLY A 520 2.24 33.47 8.45
N GLN A 521 0.94 33.18 8.52
CA GLN A 521 0.29 32.63 9.71
C GLN A 521 0.81 31.23 10.06
N VAL A 522 0.98 30.35 9.07
CA VAL A 522 1.62 29.03 9.26
C VAL A 522 3.03 29.18 9.84
N LEU A 523 3.78 30.15 9.34
CA LEU A 523 5.15 30.43 9.81
C LEU A 523 5.20 31.27 11.10
N GLY A 524 4.05 31.60 11.68
CA GLY A 524 3.97 32.37 12.92
C GLY A 524 4.41 33.83 12.79
N ASP A 525 4.46 34.39 11.58
CA ASP A 525 4.93 35.76 11.34
C ASP A 525 4.06 36.82 12.05
N HIS A 526 2.78 36.53 12.27
CA HIS A 526 1.88 37.38 13.07
C HIS A 526 2.22 37.40 14.57
N LEU A 527 3.01 36.43 15.05
CA LEU A 527 3.47 36.34 16.45
C LEU A 527 4.86 36.99 16.65
N LYS A 528 5.52 37.38 15.56
CA LYS A 528 6.84 38.04 15.60
C LYS A 528 6.67 39.55 15.65
N SER A 529 7.14 40.16 16.72
CA SER A 529 7.12 41.62 16.91
C SER A 529 8.14 42.33 16.01
N ASP A 530 9.32 41.73 15.82
CA ASP A 530 10.34 42.21 14.91
C ASP A 530 10.00 41.79 13.46
N ILE A 531 9.77 42.78 12.61
CA ILE A 531 9.43 42.60 11.19
C ILE A 531 10.56 41.89 10.44
N SER A 532 11.82 42.10 10.84
CA SER A 532 12.98 41.48 10.18
C SER A 532 13.02 39.95 10.33
N LEU A 533 12.27 39.40 11.30
CA LEU A 533 12.15 37.96 11.54
C LEU A 533 10.98 37.31 10.78
N LYS A 534 10.13 38.10 10.13
CA LYS A 534 8.99 37.58 9.35
C LYS A 534 9.49 37.04 8.01
N PHE A 535 9.04 35.85 7.62
CA PHE A 535 9.38 35.25 6.33
C PHE A 535 8.62 35.88 5.17
N ILE A 536 7.41 36.39 5.45
CA ILE A 536 6.55 37.08 4.49
C ILE A 536 6.40 38.54 4.90
N GLU A 537 6.63 39.47 3.97
CA GLU A 537 6.51 40.91 4.21
C GLU A 537 5.69 41.61 3.11
N GLU A 538 5.05 42.73 3.46
CA GLU A 538 4.37 43.57 2.48
C GLU A 538 5.42 44.21 1.55
N LYS A 539 5.21 44.09 0.23
CA LYS A 539 6.16 44.56 -0.78
C LYS A 539 6.29 46.07 -0.84
N PHE A 540 5.21 46.79 -0.52
CA PHE A 540 5.16 48.24 -0.58
C PHE A 540 4.93 48.81 0.81
N THR A 541 5.87 49.62 1.28
CA THR A 541 5.70 50.44 2.48
C THR A 541 4.70 51.56 2.24
N GLU A 542 4.07 52.10 3.29
CA GLU A 542 3.18 53.27 3.20
C GLU A 542 3.85 54.44 2.45
N ALA A 543 5.14 54.68 2.69
CA ALA A 543 5.90 55.72 2.01
C ALA A 543 6.03 55.45 0.50
N SER A 544 6.27 54.20 0.10
CA SER A 544 6.36 53.82 -1.32
C SER A 544 4.99 53.86 -2.00
N VAL A 545 3.92 53.47 -1.30
CA VAL A 545 2.55 53.60 -1.77
C VAL A 545 2.20 55.06 -1.99
N LEU A 546 2.49 55.93 -1.01
CA LEU A 546 2.26 57.36 -1.10
C LEU A 546 3.02 57.98 -2.28
N ALA A 547 4.27 57.55 -2.50
CA ALA A 547 5.08 58.03 -3.62
C ALA A 547 4.56 57.55 -4.99
N LEU A 548 4.00 56.34 -5.07
CA LEU A 548 3.50 55.75 -6.32
C LEU A 548 2.08 56.20 -6.68
N MET A 549 1.20 56.30 -5.67
CA MET A 549 -0.25 56.46 -5.86
C MET A 549 -0.78 57.81 -5.37
N GLY A 550 0.00 58.56 -4.59
CA GLY A 550 -0.41 59.85 -4.02
C GLY A 550 -1.29 59.72 -2.77
N ASN A 551 -1.66 60.87 -2.21
CA ASN A 551 -2.31 60.98 -0.90
C ASN A 551 -3.80 60.59 -0.91
N ASP A 552 -4.42 60.63 -2.09
CA ASP A 552 -5.86 60.38 -2.28
C ASP A 552 -6.14 58.91 -2.62
N TRP A 553 -5.11 58.06 -2.60
CA TRP A 553 -5.23 56.64 -2.87
C TRP A 553 -5.59 55.85 -1.61
N SER A 554 -6.76 55.21 -1.61
CA SER A 554 -7.16 54.22 -0.62
C SER A 554 -7.01 52.81 -1.20
N GLN A 555 -6.33 51.92 -0.47
CA GLN A 555 -6.19 50.52 -0.88
C GLN A 555 -7.45 49.73 -0.56
N ASP A 556 -8.42 49.75 -1.49
CA ASP A 556 -9.49 48.75 -1.52
C ASP A 556 -9.05 47.60 -2.45
N GLY A 557 -8.33 46.60 -1.91
CA GLY A 557 -7.92 45.42 -2.71
C GLY A 557 -6.67 44.68 -2.23
N ILE A 558 -6.07 43.93 -3.17
CA ILE A 558 -4.94 43.02 -2.95
C ILE A 558 -3.71 43.78 -2.41
N ARG A 559 -3.16 43.31 -1.29
CA ARG A 559 -1.84 43.73 -0.80
C ARG A 559 -0.79 42.80 -1.39
N PRO A 560 0.17 43.30 -2.18
CA PRO A 560 1.23 42.47 -2.71
C PRO A 560 2.25 42.18 -1.60
N TYR A 561 2.55 40.91 -1.42
CA TYR A 561 3.56 40.41 -0.50
C TYR A 561 4.79 39.93 -1.26
N GLN A 562 5.89 39.76 -0.54
CA GLN A 562 7.11 39.13 -1.03
C GLN A 562 7.77 38.31 0.09
N ARG A 563 8.67 37.41 -0.31
CA ARG A 563 9.51 36.66 0.62
C ARG A 563 10.62 37.56 1.17
N ASN A 564 10.82 37.54 2.48
CA ASN A 564 11.95 38.18 3.14
C ASN A 564 13.14 37.20 3.18
N ASN A 565 14.03 37.30 2.21
CA ASN A 565 15.20 36.43 2.11
C ASN A 565 16.20 36.64 3.25
N ALA A 566 16.19 37.79 3.93
CA ALA A 566 17.06 38.02 5.08
C ALA A 566 16.61 37.19 6.29
N ALA A 567 15.30 36.97 6.47
CA ALA A 567 14.77 36.11 7.53
C ALA A 567 15.17 34.64 7.33
N LEU A 568 15.33 34.17 6.09
CA LEU A 568 15.75 32.79 5.79
C LEU A 568 17.16 32.45 6.29
N LEU A 569 18.04 33.45 6.45
CA LEU A 569 19.39 33.25 6.99
C LEU A 569 19.51 33.61 8.46
N ASN A 570 18.38 33.89 9.14
CA ASN A 570 18.37 34.30 10.54
C ASN A 570 17.78 33.18 11.42
N PRO A 571 18.58 32.53 12.29
CA PRO A 571 18.08 31.46 13.16
C PRO A 571 16.91 31.86 14.07
N GLU A 572 16.86 33.13 14.51
CA GLU A 572 15.77 33.63 15.36
C GLU A 572 14.42 33.69 14.62
N ALA A 573 14.42 33.84 13.30
CA ALA A 573 13.20 33.78 12.50
C ALA A 573 12.54 32.39 12.56
N TYR A 574 13.36 31.33 12.58
CA TYR A 574 12.92 29.94 12.70
C TYR A 574 12.51 29.58 14.12
N LYS A 575 13.28 29.98 15.14
CA LYS A 575 12.89 29.80 16.55
C LYS A 575 11.56 30.48 16.84
N GLY A 576 11.35 31.67 16.29
CA GLY A 576 10.09 32.41 16.38
C GLY A 576 8.87 31.66 15.82
N ILE A 577 9.05 30.59 15.04
CA ILE A 577 7.95 29.73 14.60
C ILE A 577 7.32 29.02 15.80
N TYR A 578 8.12 28.52 16.76
CA TYR A 578 7.66 27.64 17.84
C TYR A 578 7.91 28.17 19.26
N ASP A 579 8.68 29.24 19.40
CA ASP A 579 8.97 29.89 20.68
C ASP A 579 8.05 31.08 20.96
N SER A 580 6.89 31.16 20.28
CA SER A 580 5.92 32.23 20.46
C SER A 580 5.68 32.45 21.96
N GLN A 581 6.07 33.65 22.40
CA GLN A 581 6.19 34.05 23.79
C GLN A 581 4.97 33.58 24.58
N GLN A 582 5.22 32.94 25.72
CA GLN A 582 4.27 32.89 26.82
C GLN A 582 3.91 34.35 27.15
N GLY A 583 2.85 34.86 26.52
CA GLY A 583 2.19 36.11 26.86
C GLY A 583 1.08 35.82 27.85
#